data_AF-A0A7C5QFQ3-F1
#
_entry.id   AF-A0A7C5QFQ3-F1
#
_cell.length_a   1.000
_cell.length_b   1.000
_cell.length_c   1.000
_cell.angle_alpha   90.00
_cell.angle_beta   90.00
_cell.angle_gamma   90.00
#
_symmetry.space_group_name_H-M   'P 1'
#
loop_
_entity.id
_entity.type
_entity.pdbx_description
1 polymer ?
#
loop_
_entity_poly.entity_id
_entity_poly.type
_entity_poly.pdbx_seq_one_letter_code
_entity_poly.pdbx_strand_id
1 'polypeptide(L)'
;MKIFCGLLSAACLWWLAATTDAQTNVVTDPVGFVTVTINGTNTSPYTYLGLSLTQPVAYQSKITAANGTQLTDSSANWTNGQFSGTGNAYFIELTSGPGAGITDDVISNTSTTLTTASDLSSMIIPGTTTYKLRKHWTIGSVFGTNNEIGLAGGSSASTADNIILLDPETQVYYTYYYRTNSPAGWRRSTDMFTDASNTILYMDQGIWIKRKLGSSVSTKLVGAVKLGQTLIPISANQNIVANVYPVTNLTLATSNLYTGSTTNGFAGGSTASTADTISIWNGISYDTYYYRTNSPAGWRRSTDMFTDVGNTVIPMGGSVRIRTIGGHSFNWTIPQPFNYPE
;
A
#
# COMPACT_ATOMS: atom_id res chain seq x y z
N MET A 1 2.60 -77.20 56.25
CA MET A 1 3.73 -76.25 56.13
C MET A 1 3.62 -75.63 54.74
N LYS A 2 3.11 -74.39 54.64
CA LYS A 2 3.87 -73.18 54.21
C LYS A 2 4.65 -73.38 52.89
N ILE A 3 4.68 -72.54 51.86
CA ILE A 3 4.23 -71.17 51.54
C ILE A 3 4.63 -70.93 50.05
N PHE A 4 3.78 -70.23 49.28
CA PHE A 4 3.98 -69.26 48.17
C PHE A 4 4.97 -69.41 46.97
N CYS A 5 4.52 -68.72 45.90
CA CYS A 5 5.24 -67.86 44.92
C CYS A 5 5.95 -68.54 43.73
N GLY A 6 5.81 -68.08 42.48
CA GLY A 6 5.10 -66.92 41.94
C GLY A 6 5.32 -66.72 40.43
N LEU A 7 4.37 -65.98 39.83
CA LEU A 7 4.47 -65.07 38.68
C LEU A 7 4.84 -65.57 37.27
N LEU A 8 3.79 -65.61 36.43
CA LEU A 8 3.82 -65.27 35.00
C LEU A 8 4.35 -63.84 34.81
N SER A 9 5.19 -63.62 33.79
CA SER A 9 5.42 -62.29 33.21
C SER A 9 5.16 -62.35 31.70
N ALA A 10 4.08 -61.69 31.28
CA ALA A 10 3.77 -61.42 29.88
C ALA A 10 4.34 -60.05 29.52
N ALA A 11 5.27 -60.01 28.57
CA ALA A 11 5.83 -58.77 28.05
C ALA A 11 4.85 -58.15 27.03
N CYS A 12 4.12 -57.12 27.44
CA CYS A 12 3.41 -56.22 26.53
C CYS A 12 4.42 -55.23 25.94
N LEU A 13 4.77 -55.37 24.65
CA LEU A 13 5.41 -54.30 23.89
C LEU A 13 4.36 -53.24 23.57
N TRP A 14 4.46 -52.08 24.21
CA TRP A 14 3.71 -50.89 23.84
C TRP A 14 4.44 -50.16 22.72
N TRP A 15 3.83 -50.11 21.55
CA TRP A 15 4.31 -49.32 20.41
C TRP A 15 3.89 -47.86 20.66
N LEU A 16 4.82 -46.99 21.08
CA LEU A 16 4.60 -45.55 21.05
C LEU A 16 4.66 -45.09 19.59
N ALA A 17 3.50 -44.79 19.00
CA ALA A 17 3.45 -43.98 17.80
C ALA A 17 3.89 -42.55 18.18
N ALA A 18 5.06 -42.13 17.71
CA ALA A 18 5.47 -40.74 17.78
C ALA A 18 4.57 -39.94 16.84
N THR A 19 3.65 -39.16 17.40
CA THR A 19 2.98 -38.09 16.66
C THR A 19 4.04 -37.01 16.41
N THR A 20 4.58 -36.98 15.19
CA THR A 20 5.30 -35.81 14.70
C THR A 20 4.27 -34.70 14.53
N ASP A 21 4.17 -33.82 15.52
CA ASP A 21 3.54 -32.52 15.32
C ASP A 21 4.39 -31.77 14.29
N ALA A 22 3.87 -31.65 13.06
CA ALA A 22 4.42 -30.72 12.11
C ALA A 22 4.26 -29.32 12.73
N GLN A 23 5.37 -28.75 13.21
CA GLN A 23 5.38 -27.39 13.71
C GLN A 23 5.03 -26.48 12.53
N THR A 24 3.79 -25.99 12.48
CA THR A 24 3.43 -24.93 11.56
C THR A 24 4.16 -23.68 12.03
N ASN A 25 5.18 -23.27 11.28
CA ASN A 25 5.77 -21.96 11.48
C ASN A 25 4.69 -20.91 11.18
N VAL A 26 4.08 -20.38 12.24
CA VAL A 26 3.21 -19.20 12.11
C VAL A 26 4.12 -18.00 12.00
N VAL A 27 4.53 -17.66 10.78
CA VAL A 27 5.27 -16.44 10.50
C VAL A 27 4.26 -15.30 10.40
N THR A 28 4.29 -14.39 11.38
CA THR A 28 3.55 -13.14 11.30
C THR A 28 4.31 -12.13 10.46
N ASP A 29 3.60 -11.25 9.75
CA ASP A 29 4.22 -10.15 9.04
C ASP A 29 5.08 -9.30 10.00
N PRO A 30 6.28 -8.84 9.60
CA PRO A 30 7.07 -7.92 10.41
C PRO A 30 6.28 -6.66 10.71
N VAL A 31 6.22 -6.29 11.98
CA VAL A 31 5.61 -5.04 12.43
C VAL A 31 6.68 -4.07 12.93
N GLY A 32 6.43 -2.78 12.74
CA GLY A 32 7.37 -1.75 13.14
C GLY A 32 6.75 -0.37 13.04
N PHE A 33 7.60 0.65 13.00
CA PHE A 33 7.17 2.01 12.75
C PHE A 33 8.12 2.71 11.79
N VAL A 34 7.56 3.65 11.03
CA VAL A 34 8.33 4.67 10.30
C VAL A 34 8.04 6.03 10.90
N THR A 35 9.03 6.92 10.91
CA THR A 35 8.81 8.31 11.29
C THR A 35 8.26 9.06 10.09
N VAL A 36 7.03 9.56 10.21
CA VAL A 36 6.43 10.47 9.24
C VAL A 36 6.79 11.88 9.65
N THR A 37 7.65 12.54 8.87
CA THR A 37 8.03 13.93 9.07
C THR A 37 7.35 14.83 8.06
N ILE A 38 6.66 15.86 8.55
CA ILE A 38 6.02 16.89 7.74
C ILE A 38 6.87 18.15 7.89
N ASN A 39 7.53 18.51 6.79
CA ASN A 39 8.43 19.64 6.73
C ASN A 39 7.69 20.95 6.95
N GLY A 40 8.24 21.82 7.79
CA GLY A 40 7.83 23.21 7.88
C GLY A 40 8.38 24.05 6.73
N THR A 41 7.84 25.25 6.55
CA THR A 41 8.21 26.15 5.45
C THR A 41 9.67 26.61 5.48
N ASN A 42 10.36 26.48 6.62
CA ASN A 42 11.80 26.75 6.73
C ASN A 42 12.67 25.72 5.98
N THR A 43 12.13 24.52 5.73
CA THR A 43 12.81 23.44 4.99
C THR A 43 12.21 23.29 3.60
N SER A 44 10.90 23.03 3.52
CA SER A 44 10.14 22.93 2.27
C SER A 44 8.66 23.10 2.59
N PRO A 45 7.91 23.96 1.87
CA PRO A 45 6.48 24.14 2.12
C PRO A 45 5.64 22.90 1.79
N TYR A 46 6.22 21.93 1.04
CA TYR A 46 5.58 20.66 0.70
C TYR A 46 6.36 19.48 1.23
N THR A 47 5.62 18.49 1.74
CA THR A 47 6.08 17.14 2.03
C THR A 47 5.39 16.17 1.07
N TYR A 48 6.17 15.31 0.43
CA TYR A 48 5.69 14.30 -0.52
C TYR A 48 5.76 12.93 0.15
N LEU A 49 4.69 12.56 0.83
CA LEU A 49 4.63 11.41 1.71
C LEU A 49 4.15 10.15 0.96
N GLY A 50 4.74 9.02 1.29
CA GLY A 50 4.19 7.68 1.11
C GLY A 50 4.14 7.00 2.49
N LEU A 51 3.12 6.17 2.74
CA LEU A 51 2.95 5.58 4.07
C LEU A 51 3.93 4.42 4.33
N SER A 52 4.34 3.69 3.28
CA SER A 52 5.33 2.61 3.30
C SER A 52 5.10 1.48 4.32
N LEU A 53 3.94 1.47 4.98
CA LEU A 53 3.46 0.44 5.89
C LEU A 53 1.97 0.25 5.63
N THR A 54 1.47 -0.95 5.91
CA THR A 54 0.05 -1.27 5.90
C THR A 54 -0.46 -1.40 7.32
N GLN A 55 -1.78 -1.34 7.53
CA GLN A 55 -2.33 -1.78 8.81
C GLN A 55 -2.14 -3.30 8.98
N PRO A 56 -2.10 -3.79 10.23
CA PRO A 56 -2.01 -5.22 10.51
C PRO A 56 -3.06 -6.05 9.77
N VAL A 57 -2.71 -7.31 9.49
CA VAL A 57 -3.63 -8.27 8.86
C VAL A 57 -4.78 -8.54 9.83
N ALA A 58 -6.01 -8.29 9.37
CA ALA A 58 -7.22 -8.60 10.14
C ALA A 58 -7.70 -10.04 9.92
N TYR A 59 -7.47 -10.57 8.72
CA TYR A 59 -7.80 -11.95 8.37
C TYR A 59 -6.94 -12.39 7.17
N GLN A 60 -6.61 -13.68 7.09
CA GLN A 60 -5.91 -14.26 5.94
C GLN A 60 -6.35 -15.70 5.75
N SER A 61 -6.50 -16.11 4.50
CA SER A 61 -6.95 -17.45 4.13
C SER A 61 -6.77 -17.67 2.64
N LYS A 62 -7.55 -18.59 2.05
CA LYS A 62 -7.64 -18.87 0.63
C LYS A 62 -9.07 -18.74 0.12
N ILE A 63 -9.21 -18.29 -1.13
CA ILE A 63 -10.51 -18.15 -1.77
C ILE A 63 -10.92 -19.51 -2.33
N THR A 64 -12.12 -19.96 -1.98
CA THR A 64 -12.68 -21.27 -2.34
C THR A 64 -13.62 -21.22 -3.55
N ALA A 65 -14.17 -20.05 -3.87
CA ALA A 65 -14.90 -19.79 -5.10
C ALA A 65 -14.87 -18.30 -5.44
N ALA A 66 -15.00 -17.96 -6.73
CA ALA A 66 -15.12 -16.58 -7.19
C ALA A 66 -16.14 -16.49 -8.32
N ASN A 67 -16.98 -15.45 -8.29
CA ASN A 67 -17.96 -15.16 -9.32
C ASN A 67 -18.17 -13.64 -9.42
N GLY A 68 -17.62 -13.02 -10.46
CA GLY A 68 -17.61 -11.56 -10.58
C GLY A 68 -16.89 -10.92 -9.39
N THR A 69 -17.58 -9.98 -8.73
CA THR A 69 -17.12 -9.27 -7.53
C THR A 69 -17.26 -10.10 -6.24
N GLN A 70 -17.81 -11.30 -6.28
CA GLN A 70 -18.02 -12.12 -5.10
C GLN A 70 -16.90 -13.15 -4.93
N LEU A 71 -16.22 -13.10 -3.78
CA LEU A 71 -15.16 -14.01 -3.39
C LEU A 71 -15.59 -14.78 -2.14
N THR A 72 -15.70 -16.10 -2.23
CA THR A 72 -16.13 -16.97 -1.13
C THR A 72 -14.94 -17.68 -0.50
N ASP A 73 -14.80 -17.55 0.81
CA ASP A 73 -14.00 -18.42 1.66
C ASP A 73 -14.93 -19.27 2.52
N SER A 74 -15.09 -20.56 2.18
CA SER A 74 -15.97 -21.46 2.91
C SER A 74 -15.50 -21.77 4.34
N SER A 75 -14.25 -21.42 4.69
CA SER A 75 -13.69 -21.57 6.03
C SER A 75 -13.84 -20.31 6.90
N ALA A 76 -14.25 -19.20 6.30
CA ALA A 76 -14.49 -17.97 7.03
C ALA A 76 -15.71 -18.07 7.94
N ASN A 77 -15.67 -17.31 9.04
CA ASN A 77 -16.76 -17.19 10.00
C ASN A 77 -16.90 -15.74 10.46
N TRP A 78 -17.07 -14.84 9.49
CA TRP A 78 -17.18 -13.41 9.74
C TRP A 78 -18.57 -13.03 10.24
N THR A 79 -18.64 -11.90 10.92
CA THR A 79 -19.93 -11.25 11.14
C THR A 79 -20.37 -10.55 9.86
N ASN A 80 -21.66 -10.59 9.53
CA ASN A 80 -22.21 -9.87 8.39
C ASN A 80 -21.89 -8.37 8.50
N GLY A 81 -21.30 -7.79 7.46
CA GLY A 81 -20.89 -6.38 7.42
C GLY A 81 -19.64 -6.02 8.22
N GLN A 82 -18.91 -6.99 8.80
CA GLN A 82 -17.68 -6.78 9.59
C GLN A 82 -16.62 -5.91 8.90
N PHE A 83 -16.49 -6.01 7.58
CA PHE A 83 -15.45 -5.34 6.78
C PHE A 83 -15.99 -4.19 5.93
N SER A 84 -17.17 -3.68 6.26
CA SER A 84 -17.85 -2.64 5.48
C SER A 84 -18.32 -1.47 6.34
N GLY A 85 -18.55 -0.32 5.70
CA GLY A 85 -19.11 0.88 6.31
C GLY A 85 -18.11 1.99 6.61
N THR A 86 -18.64 3.18 6.89
CA THR A 86 -17.84 4.40 7.13
C THR A 86 -16.90 4.23 8.32
N GLY A 87 -15.59 4.36 8.08
CA GLY A 87 -14.56 4.17 9.11
C GLY A 87 -14.15 2.72 9.36
N ASN A 88 -14.79 1.76 8.69
CA ASN A 88 -14.43 0.33 8.65
C ASN A 88 -14.24 -0.13 7.21
N ALA A 89 -13.53 0.68 6.41
CA ALA A 89 -13.15 0.32 5.05
C ALA A 89 -11.94 -0.62 5.09
N TYR A 90 -12.07 -1.78 4.45
CA TYR A 90 -11.02 -2.77 4.26
C TYR A 90 -10.74 -2.95 2.78
N PHE A 91 -9.53 -3.39 2.46
CA PHE A 91 -9.20 -3.96 1.17
C PHE A 91 -8.79 -5.41 1.32
N ILE A 92 -9.02 -6.16 0.24
CA ILE A 92 -8.41 -7.47 0.03
C ILE A 92 -7.10 -7.29 -0.73
N GLU A 93 -6.09 -8.05 -0.33
CA GLU A 93 -4.81 -8.18 -1.02
C GLU A 93 -4.66 -9.65 -1.44
N LEU A 94 -4.60 -9.93 -2.74
CA LEU A 94 -4.28 -11.28 -3.22
C LEU A 94 -2.78 -11.52 -3.03
N THR A 95 -2.41 -12.59 -2.32
CA THR A 95 -1.00 -12.88 -1.98
C THR A 95 -0.37 -13.96 -2.85
N SER A 96 -1.17 -14.67 -3.65
CA SER A 96 -0.69 -15.67 -4.61
C SER A 96 -1.61 -15.77 -5.83
N GLY A 97 -1.23 -16.63 -6.78
CA GLY A 97 -1.97 -16.86 -8.02
C GLY A 97 -1.79 -15.74 -9.07
N PRO A 98 -2.58 -15.77 -10.15
CA PRO A 98 -2.44 -14.83 -11.27
C PRO A 98 -2.60 -13.35 -10.88
N GLY A 99 -3.35 -13.05 -9.81
CA GLY A 99 -3.53 -11.69 -9.28
C GLY A 99 -2.63 -11.32 -8.12
N ALA A 100 -1.56 -12.06 -7.83
CA ALA A 100 -0.69 -11.78 -6.68
C ALA A 100 -0.23 -10.31 -6.67
N GLY A 101 -0.45 -9.62 -5.55
CA GLY A 101 -0.13 -8.21 -5.34
C GLY A 101 -1.26 -7.23 -5.66
N ILE A 102 -2.39 -7.67 -6.23
CA ILE A 102 -3.57 -6.83 -6.45
C ILE A 102 -4.23 -6.52 -5.11
N THR A 103 -4.64 -5.26 -4.97
CA THR A 103 -5.53 -4.81 -3.90
C THR A 103 -6.84 -4.31 -4.48
N ASP A 104 -7.94 -4.58 -3.79
CA ASP A 104 -9.27 -4.07 -4.18
C ASP A 104 -10.13 -3.81 -2.93
N ASP A 105 -11.01 -2.83 -3.02
CA ASP A 105 -11.84 -2.42 -1.89
C ASP A 105 -12.90 -3.47 -1.58
N VAL A 106 -13.13 -3.72 -0.29
CA VAL A 106 -14.24 -4.54 0.19
C VAL A 106 -15.47 -3.64 0.37
N ILE A 107 -16.48 -3.87 -0.45
CA ILE A 107 -17.74 -3.11 -0.43
C ILE A 107 -18.69 -3.65 0.65
N SER A 108 -18.78 -4.98 0.77
CA SER A 108 -19.59 -5.65 1.79
C SER A 108 -19.10 -7.07 2.04
N ASN A 109 -19.57 -7.70 3.12
CA ASN A 109 -19.31 -9.11 3.38
C ASN A 109 -20.49 -9.79 4.09
N THR A 110 -20.71 -11.07 3.79
CA THR A 110 -21.50 -12.00 4.61
C THR A 110 -20.56 -12.76 5.57
N SER A 111 -21.01 -13.90 6.14
CA SER A 111 -20.14 -14.73 6.98
C SER A 111 -18.99 -15.41 6.24
N THR A 112 -19.12 -15.62 4.93
CA THR A 112 -18.14 -16.36 4.12
C THR A 112 -17.80 -15.71 2.79
N THR A 113 -18.52 -14.66 2.39
CA THR A 113 -18.34 -14.05 1.07
C THR A 113 -18.03 -12.57 1.19
N LEU A 114 -16.97 -12.14 0.53
CA LEU A 114 -16.65 -10.73 0.31
C LEU A 114 -17.26 -10.30 -1.01
N THR A 115 -17.79 -9.08 -1.05
CA THR A 115 -18.08 -8.36 -2.30
C THR A 115 -17.03 -7.27 -2.46
N THR A 116 -16.25 -7.36 -3.54
CA THR A 116 -15.19 -6.40 -3.86
C THR A 116 -15.67 -5.33 -4.84
N ALA A 117 -14.92 -4.24 -5.00
CA ALA A 117 -15.29 -3.15 -5.91
C ALA A 117 -15.18 -3.55 -7.39
N SER A 118 -14.24 -4.44 -7.71
CA SER A 118 -13.92 -4.91 -9.05
C SER A 118 -14.12 -6.43 -9.17
N ASP A 119 -14.30 -6.91 -10.41
CA ASP A 119 -14.33 -8.35 -10.69
C ASP A 119 -12.92 -8.94 -10.65
N LEU A 120 -12.66 -9.74 -9.62
CA LEU A 120 -11.37 -10.42 -9.42
C LEU A 120 -11.41 -11.89 -9.86
N SER A 121 -12.53 -12.41 -10.36
CA SER A 121 -12.74 -13.84 -10.57
C SER A 121 -11.71 -14.49 -11.52
N SER A 122 -11.26 -13.75 -12.54
CA SER A 122 -10.22 -14.21 -13.48
C SER A 122 -8.82 -14.38 -12.85
N MET A 123 -8.62 -13.81 -11.66
CA MET A 123 -7.36 -13.81 -10.92
C MET A 123 -7.31 -14.90 -9.84
N ILE A 124 -8.42 -15.63 -9.67
CA ILE A 124 -8.59 -16.63 -8.60
C ILE A 124 -8.46 -18.04 -9.18
N ILE A 125 -7.63 -18.84 -8.52
CA ILE A 125 -7.64 -20.31 -8.64
C ILE A 125 -8.32 -20.84 -7.38
N PRO A 126 -9.57 -21.31 -7.46
CA PRO A 126 -10.33 -21.79 -6.31
C PRO A 126 -9.56 -22.81 -5.46
N GLY A 127 -9.59 -22.62 -4.15
CA GLY A 127 -8.92 -23.46 -3.16
C GLY A 127 -7.40 -23.29 -3.08
N THR A 128 -6.81 -22.43 -3.92
CA THR A 128 -5.35 -22.22 -4.04
C THR A 128 -4.95 -20.77 -3.82
N THR A 129 -5.63 -19.80 -4.44
CA THR A 129 -5.30 -18.37 -4.29
C THR A 129 -5.48 -17.92 -2.84
N THR A 130 -4.41 -17.45 -2.23
CA THR A 130 -4.36 -16.90 -0.87
C THR A 130 -4.55 -15.40 -0.87
N TYR A 131 -5.05 -14.87 0.24
CA TYR A 131 -5.28 -13.44 0.40
C TYR A 131 -5.11 -12.97 1.85
N LYS A 132 -4.99 -11.66 2.01
CA LYS A 132 -5.03 -10.94 3.28
C LYS A 132 -6.13 -9.86 3.24
N LEU A 133 -6.79 -9.65 4.36
CA LEU A 133 -7.68 -8.52 4.60
C LEU A 133 -6.99 -7.53 5.53
N ARG A 134 -6.99 -6.25 5.14
CA ARG A 134 -6.40 -5.17 5.91
C ARG A 134 -7.33 -3.97 5.90
N LYS A 135 -7.35 -3.25 7.01
CA LYS A 135 -8.05 -1.98 7.10
C LYS A 135 -7.27 -0.91 6.33
N HIS A 136 -7.96 -0.02 5.62
CA HIS A 136 -7.30 1.12 5.00
C HIS A 136 -6.75 2.09 6.05
N TRP A 137 -5.68 2.80 5.68
CA TRP A 137 -5.38 4.06 6.33
C TRP A 137 -6.45 5.09 6.02
N THR A 138 -6.70 5.96 6.98
CA THR A 138 -7.53 7.16 6.84
C THR A 138 -6.79 8.38 7.36
N ILE A 139 -7.26 9.58 6.99
CA ILE A 139 -6.76 10.85 7.56
C ILE A 139 -6.73 10.78 9.09
N GLY A 140 -7.82 10.32 9.70
CA GLY A 140 -7.93 10.20 11.16
C GLY A 140 -6.97 9.17 11.76
N SER A 141 -6.69 8.06 11.09
CA SER A 141 -5.75 7.05 11.60
C SER A 141 -4.28 7.46 11.47
N VAL A 142 -3.93 8.30 10.49
CA VAL A 142 -2.55 8.72 10.23
C VAL A 142 -2.20 10.02 10.96
N PHE A 143 -3.10 11.01 10.90
CA PHE A 143 -2.89 12.35 11.45
C PHE A 143 -3.63 12.57 12.78
N GLY A 144 -4.43 11.58 13.19
CA GLY A 144 -5.24 11.61 14.39
C GLY A 144 -6.61 12.25 14.14
N THR A 145 -7.68 11.72 14.77
CA THR A 145 -9.07 12.19 14.57
C THR A 145 -9.26 13.66 14.97
N ASN A 146 -8.47 14.14 15.93
CA ASN A 146 -8.49 15.53 16.40
C ASN A 146 -7.19 16.26 16.07
N ASN A 147 -6.47 15.80 15.04
CA ASN A 147 -5.20 16.37 14.59
C ASN A 147 -4.10 16.32 15.66
N GLU A 148 -3.97 15.15 16.30
CA GLU A 148 -2.97 14.83 17.32
C GLU A 148 -1.53 14.99 16.81
N ILE A 149 -1.30 14.93 15.49
CA ILE A 149 0.02 15.18 14.88
C ILE A 149 0.45 16.66 14.97
N GLY A 150 -0.48 17.59 15.15
CA GLY A 150 -0.19 19.03 15.23
C GLY A 150 0.00 19.72 13.89
N LEU A 151 -0.79 19.35 12.86
CA LEU A 151 -0.93 20.21 11.69
C LEU A 151 -1.58 21.54 12.09
N ALA A 152 -1.24 22.63 11.41
CA ALA A 152 -1.86 23.92 11.67
C ALA A 152 -3.35 23.87 11.26
N GLY A 153 -4.23 24.04 12.24
CA GLY A 153 -5.66 24.19 11.97
C GLY A 153 -6.03 25.61 11.53
N GLY A 154 -7.21 25.78 10.95
CA GLY A 154 -7.70 27.11 10.52
C GLY A 154 -9.19 27.11 10.23
N SER A 155 -9.76 28.29 9.96
CA SER A 155 -11.18 28.43 9.59
C SER A 155 -11.47 27.89 8.18
N SER A 156 -10.44 27.82 7.33
CA SER A 156 -10.49 27.42 5.93
C SER A 156 -9.20 26.69 5.52
N ALA A 157 -9.24 25.98 4.39
CA ALA A 157 -8.04 25.41 3.77
C ALA A 157 -6.99 26.48 3.41
N SER A 158 -7.38 27.75 3.20
CA SER A 158 -6.44 28.84 2.89
C SER A 158 -5.65 29.32 4.11
N THR A 159 -6.08 29.01 5.33
CA THR A 159 -5.38 29.36 6.58
C THR A 159 -4.78 28.15 7.30
N ALA A 160 -5.34 26.95 7.12
CA ALA A 160 -4.85 25.69 7.69
C ALA A 160 -3.78 25.00 6.82
N ASP A 161 -3.00 24.09 7.39
CA ASP A 161 -2.20 23.12 6.64
C ASP A 161 -3.12 22.26 5.75
N ASN A 162 -2.59 21.75 4.63
CA ASN A 162 -3.40 21.02 3.65
C ASN A 162 -2.84 19.62 3.40
N ILE A 163 -3.72 18.63 3.44
CA ILE A 163 -3.49 17.28 2.91
C ILE A 163 -4.12 17.27 1.51
N ILE A 164 -3.32 16.96 0.50
CA ILE A 164 -3.71 17.05 -0.91
C ILE A 164 -3.53 15.66 -1.53
N LEU A 165 -4.61 15.16 -2.12
CA LEU A 165 -4.69 13.85 -2.78
C LEU A 165 -5.07 14.07 -4.24
N LEU A 166 -4.43 13.36 -5.16
CA LEU A 166 -4.86 13.31 -6.57
C LEU A 166 -5.73 12.08 -6.78
N ASP A 167 -6.90 12.30 -7.36
CA ASP A 167 -7.66 11.25 -8.02
C ASP A 167 -7.09 11.05 -9.43
N PRO A 168 -6.41 9.93 -9.71
CA PRO A 168 -5.73 9.72 -10.98
C PRO A 168 -6.70 9.39 -12.12
N GLU A 169 -7.95 9.03 -11.85
CA GLU A 169 -8.94 8.79 -12.90
C GLU A 169 -9.56 10.11 -13.37
N THR A 170 -9.99 10.95 -12.43
CA THR A 170 -10.63 12.24 -12.75
C THR A 170 -9.63 13.39 -12.93
N GLN A 171 -8.36 13.19 -12.56
CA GLN A 171 -7.29 14.19 -12.52
C GLN A 171 -7.59 15.39 -11.60
N VAL A 172 -8.47 15.20 -10.62
CA VAL A 172 -8.86 16.23 -9.65
C VAL A 172 -8.03 16.13 -8.37
N TYR A 173 -7.56 17.27 -7.88
CA TYR A 173 -6.94 17.38 -6.57
C TYR A 173 -7.98 17.64 -5.48
N TYR A 174 -8.04 16.76 -4.48
CA TYR A 174 -8.83 16.97 -3.27
C TYR A 174 -7.96 17.51 -2.16
N THR A 175 -8.40 18.61 -1.55
CA THR A 175 -7.71 19.25 -0.44
C THR A 175 -8.50 19.07 0.84
N TYR A 176 -7.84 18.55 1.86
CA TYR A 176 -8.37 18.36 3.21
C TYR A 176 -7.57 19.19 4.21
N TYR A 177 -8.23 19.62 5.27
CA TYR A 177 -7.62 20.45 6.32
C TYR A 177 -8.30 20.22 7.66
N TYR A 178 -7.60 20.54 8.74
CA TYR A 178 -8.21 20.53 10.08
C TYR A 178 -8.87 21.88 10.36
N ARG A 179 -10.20 21.86 10.51
CA ARG A 179 -10.99 23.05 10.80
C ARG A 179 -11.09 23.27 12.31
N THR A 180 -10.80 24.48 12.77
CA THR A 180 -10.86 24.85 14.19
C THR A 180 -12.18 25.50 14.60
N ASN A 181 -12.92 26.08 13.65
CA ASN A 181 -14.24 26.67 13.88
C ASN A 181 -15.33 25.61 13.91
N SER A 182 -16.49 25.91 14.50
CA SER A 182 -17.62 24.97 14.58
C SER A 182 -18.29 24.71 13.22
N PRO A 183 -18.56 23.44 12.83
CA PRO A 183 -18.08 22.22 13.49
C PRO A 183 -16.58 22.00 13.25
N ALA A 184 -15.84 21.70 14.33
CA ALA A 184 -14.40 21.41 14.27
C ALA A 184 -14.14 20.00 13.75
N GLY A 185 -12.93 19.75 13.25
CA GLY A 185 -12.50 18.44 12.74
C GLY A 185 -11.97 18.49 11.32
N TRP A 186 -11.72 17.32 10.73
CA TRP A 186 -11.20 17.20 9.37
C TRP A 186 -12.28 17.55 8.35
N ARG A 187 -11.98 18.45 7.41
CA ARG A 187 -12.91 18.86 6.36
C ARG A 187 -12.26 18.83 5.00
N ARG A 188 -13.08 18.72 3.96
CA ARG A 188 -12.67 18.95 2.58
C ARG A 188 -12.80 20.44 2.28
N SER A 189 -11.91 21.01 1.47
CA SER A 189 -11.93 22.43 1.12
C SER A 189 -13.24 22.88 0.45
N THR A 190 -13.92 21.94 -0.21
CA THR A 190 -15.21 22.14 -0.89
C THR A 190 -16.43 21.72 -0.06
N ASP A 191 -16.22 21.12 1.12
CA ASP A 191 -17.29 20.71 2.05
C ASP A 191 -16.79 20.84 3.49
N MET A 192 -17.23 21.93 4.14
CA MET A 192 -16.84 22.28 5.50
C MET A 192 -17.74 21.68 6.59
N PHE A 193 -18.80 20.96 6.22
CA PHE A 193 -19.78 20.45 7.16
C PHE A 193 -19.59 18.96 7.44
N THR A 194 -19.20 18.19 6.43
CA THR A 194 -19.00 16.74 6.56
C THR A 194 -17.63 16.43 7.14
N ASP A 195 -17.59 15.57 8.16
CA ASP A 195 -16.32 15.10 8.72
C ASP A 195 -15.57 14.20 7.74
N ALA A 196 -14.32 14.55 7.49
CA ALA A 196 -13.45 13.89 6.51
C ALA A 196 -12.40 12.99 7.16
N SER A 197 -12.48 12.72 8.47
CA SER A 197 -11.49 11.89 9.18
C SER A 197 -11.43 10.47 8.64
N ASN A 198 -12.54 9.95 8.13
CA ASN A 198 -12.64 8.62 7.52
C ASN A 198 -12.28 8.59 6.03
N THR A 199 -11.76 9.68 5.46
CA THR A 199 -11.24 9.68 4.09
C THR A 199 -10.10 8.68 3.98
N ILE A 200 -10.25 7.71 3.08
CA ILE A 200 -9.26 6.66 2.82
C ILE A 200 -7.97 7.28 2.24
N LEU A 201 -6.85 6.76 2.72
CA LEU A 201 -5.52 6.98 2.17
C LEU A 201 -5.04 5.61 1.67
N TYR A 202 -5.05 5.40 0.34
CA TYR A 202 -4.60 4.14 -0.22
C TYR A 202 -3.10 3.96 0.01
N MET A 203 -2.67 2.72 0.23
CA MET A 203 -1.28 2.42 0.61
C MET A 203 -0.26 2.79 -0.48
N ASP A 204 -0.72 2.76 -1.73
CA ASP A 204 0.00 3.05 -2.96
C ASP A 204 -0.19 4.49 -3.46
N GLN A 205 -1.12 5.25 -2.89
CA GLN A 205 -1.32 6.65 -3.23
C GLN A 205 -0.31 7.53 -2.50
N GLY A 206 0.29 8.47 -3.23
CA GLY A 206 1.11 9.50 -2.62
C GLY A 206 0.30 10.66 -2.06
N ILE A 207 0.74 11.18 -0.92
CA ILE A 207 0.06 12.23 -0.17
C ILE A 207 0.93 13.48 -0.20
N TRP A 208 0.37 14.62 -0.61
CA TRP A 208 1.07 15.90 -0.52
C TRP A 208 0.60 16.67 0.69
N ILE A 209 1.52 17.13 1.52
CA ILE A 209 1.18 17.94 2.68
C ILE A 209 1.80 19.31 2.50
N LYS A 210 0.95 20.33 2.39
CA LYS A 210 1.36 21.73 2.38
C LYS A 210 1.30 22.28 3.79
N ARG A 211 2.46 22.48 4.39
CA ARG A 211 2.57 23.09 5.72
C ARG A 211 2.73 24.60 5.60
N LYS A 212 2.12 25.35 6.51
CA LYS A 212 2.13 26.82 6.56
C LYS A 212 2.95 27.37 7.70
N LEU A 213 3.29 26.54 8.68
CA LEU A 213 4.18 26.91 9.78
C LEU A 213 5.65 26.59 9.43
N GLY A 214 6.57 27.38 9.97
CA GLY A 214 8.01 27.22 9.74
C GLY A 214 8.61 25.97 10.36
N SER A 215 8.07 25.48 11.48
CA SER A 215 8.55 24.29 12.19
C SER A 215 7.99 23.01 11.60
N SER A 216 8.82 21.97 11.46
CA SER A 216 8.37 20.63 11.10
C SER A 216 7.62 19.94 12.25
N VAL A 217 6.76 18.98 11.91
CA VAL A 217 6.16 18.04 12.88
C VAL A 217 6.49 16.62 12.49
N SER A 218 6.46 15.70 13.45
CA SER A 218 6.70 14.29 13.16
C SER A 218 5.88 13.40 14.08
N THR A 219 5.48 12.24 13.56
CA THR A 219 4.84 11.18 14.34
C THR A 219 5.35 9.81 13.90
N LYS A 220 5.10 8.80 14.72
CA LYS A 220 5.37 7.40 14.36
C LYS A 220 4.12 6.82 13.70
N LEU A 221 4.26 6.36 12.46
CA LEU A 221 3.28 5.50 11.83
C LEU A 221 3.64 4.05 12.16
N VAL A 222 2.81 3.39 12.96
CA VAL A 222 3.02 1.99 13.37
C VAL A 222 2.20 1.07 12.48
N GLY A 223 2.80 0.04 11.90
CA GLY A 223 2.12 -0.84 10.97
C GLY A 223 2.89 -2.11 10.64
N ALA A 224 2.37 -2.86 9.68
CA ALA A 224 2.99 -4.07 9.14
C ALA A 224 3.72 -3.76 7.83
N VAL A 225 4.87 -4.39 7.64
CA VAL A 225 5.60 -4.42 6.37
C VAL A 225 4.83 -5.30 5.40
N LYS A 226 4.47 -4.76 4.24
CA LYS A 226 3.86 -5.57 3.19
C LYS A 226 4.90 -6.54 2.62
N LEU A 227 4.50 -7.80 2.46
CA LEU A 227 5.26 -8.86 1.81
C LEU A 227 4.69 -9.15 0.41
N GLY A 228 5.49 -9.83 -0.41
CA GLY A 228 5.18 -10.13 -1.80
C GLY A 228 5.18 -8.89 -2.69
N GLN A 229 4.96 -9.10 -4.00
CA GLN A 229 4.83 -8.01 -4.97
C GLN A 229 3.59 -7.14 -4.71
N THR A 230 3.57 -5.95 -5.29
CA THR A 230 2.41 -5.04 -5.30
C THR A 230 2.08 -4.66 -6.73
N LEU A 231 0.80 -4.72 -7.09
CA LEU A 231 0.29 -4.17 -8.35
C LEU A 231 -0.37 -2.84 -8.05
N ILE A 232 0.22 -1.77 -8.57
CA ILE A 232 -0.31 -0.40 -8.44
C ILE A 232 -0.93 0.00 -9.78
N PRO A 233 -2.23 0.33 -9.84
CA PRO A 233 -2.83 0.85 -11.06
C PRO A 233 -2.28 2.24 -11.36
N ILE A 234 -1.74 2.40 -12.57
CA ILE A 234 -1.29 3.68 -13.10
C ILE A 234 -2.31 4.11 -14.15
N SER A 235 -3.04 5.20 -13.87
CA SER A 235 -4.00 5.78 -14.80
C SER A 235 -3.31 6.62 -15.88
N ALA A 236 -4.05 6.98 -16.91
CA ALA A 236 -3.61 7.92 -17.92
C ALA A 236 -3.23 9.28 -17.31
N ASN A 237 -2.20 9.93 -17.87
CA ASN A 237 -1.73 11.25 -17.46
C ASN A 237 -1.01 11.23 -16.10
N GLN A 238 -1.43 12.05 -15.13
CA GLN A 238 -0.72 12.23 -13.86
C GLN A 238 -1.16 11.21 -12.82
N ASN A 239 -0.18 10.68 -12.09
CA ASN A 239 -0.36 9.83 -10.93
C ASN A 239 0.58 10.31 -9.83
N ILE A 240 0.15 10.22 -8.57
CA ILE A 240 1.01 10.42 -7.41
C ILE A 240 1.02 9.10 -6.65
N VAL A 241 2.18 8.44 -6.67
CA VAL A 241 2.32 7.06 -6.19
C VAL A 241 3.32 7.01 -5.05
N ALA A 242 3.01 6.27 -4.01
CA ALA A 242 3.88 6.04 -2.86
C ALA A 242 4.82 4.87 -3.10
N ASN A 243 6.01 4.92 -2.50
CA ASN A 243 6.77 3.69 -2.26
C ASN A 243 6.09 2.89 -1.14
N VAL A 244 5.47 1.76 -1.51
CA VAL A 244 4.73 0.90 -0.58
C VAL A 244 5.64 0.10 0.37
N TYR A 245 6.93 0.01 0.07
CA TYR A 245 7.90 -0.73 0.89
C TYR A 245 8.75 0.21 1.76
N PRO A 246 8.97 -0.12 3.04
CA PRO A 246 9.80 0.66 3.94
C PRO A 246 11.29 0.33 3.72
N VAL A 247 11.79 0.55 2.50
CA VAL A 247 13.19 0.29 2.14
C VAL A 247 13.87 1.43 1.40
N THR A 248 15.19 1.48 1.51
CA THR A 248 16.04 2.51 0.90
C THR A 248 16.76 2.03 -0.37
N ASN A 249 16.51 0.80 -0.83
CA ASN A 249 17.22 0.16 -1.96
C ASN A 249 16.32 -0.12 -3.19
N LEU A 250 15.06 0.33 -3.20
CA LEU A 250 14.22 0.29 -4.40
C LEU A 250 14.72 1.36 -5.39
N THR A 251 15.25 0.96 -6.54
CA THR A 251 15.80 1.87 -7.55
C THR A 251 14.95 1.88 -8.82
N LEU A 252 15.17 2.84 -9.72
CA LEU A 252 14.52 2.84 -11.04
C LEU A 252 14.77 1.53 -11.80
N ALA A 253 15.99 0.99 -11.75
CA ALA A 253 16.34 -0.27 -12.42
C ALA A 253 15.68 -1.50 -11.78
N THR A 254 15.49 -1.52 -10.46
CA THR A 254 14.88 -2.67 -9.74
C THR A 254 13.37 -2.52 -9.52
N SER A 255 12.80 -1.36 -9.87
CA SER A 255 11.39 -1.05 -9.68
C SER A 255 10.43 -1.79 -10.60
N ASN A 256 10.93 -2.33 -11.72
CA ASN A 256 10.12 -2.90 -12.80
C ASN A 256 9.10 -1.90 -13.42
N LEU A 257 9.36 -0.59 -13.31
CA LEU A 257 8.54 0.45 -13.97
C LEU A 257 8.60 0.35 -15.49
N TYR A 258 9.76 0.01 -16.06
CA TYR A 258 9.92 -0.22 -17.49
C TYR A 258 10.08 -1.72 -17.74
N THR A 259 9.19 -2.27 -18.54
CA THR A 259 9.13 -3.70 -18.90
C THR A 259 9.39 -3.95 -20.38
N GLY A 260 9.54 -2.89 -21.18
CA GLY A 260 9.52 -2.97 -22.64
C GLY A 260 8.13 -3.07 -23.27
N SER A 261 7.05 -3.02 -22.47
CA SER A 261 5.67 -3.06 -22.95
C SER A 261 4.78 -2.05 -22.22
N THR A 262 3.97 -1.30 -22.97
CA THR A 262 3.02 -0.32 -22.42
C THR A 262 1.79 -0.97 -21.78
N THR A 263 1.63 -2.29 -21.89
CA THR A 263 0.53 -3.03 -21.23
C THR A 263 0.78 -3.21 -19.73
N ASN A 264 2.05 -3.25 -19.31
CA ASN A 264 2.43 -3.54 -17.93
C ASN A 264 3.62 -2.69 -17.43
N GLY A 265 3.93 -1.59 -18.11
CA GLY A 265 5.03 -0.71 -17.75
C GLY A 265 5.07 0.57 -18.59
N PHE A 266 6.11 1.36 -18.37
CA PHE A 266 6.35 2.63 -19.05
C PHE A 266 6.51 2.48 -20.55
N ALA A 267 5.92 3.41 -21.30
CA ALA A 267 6.38 3.73 -22.65
C ALA A 267 7.76 4.39 -22.59
N GLY A 268 8.78 3.71 -23.12
CA GLY A 268 10.10 4.30 -23.33
C GLY A 268 10.13 5.23 -24.56
N GLY A 269 11.13 6.10 -24.64
CA GLY A 269 11.24 7.07 -25.75
C GLY A 269 12.65 7.58 -25.97
N SER A 270 12.87 8.42 -26.98
CA SER A 270 14.20 8.99 -27.26
C SER A 270 14.55 10.16 -26.32
N THR A 271 13.53 10.79 -25.74
CA THR A 271 13.59 11.94 -24.83
C THR A 271 12.47 11.85 -23.77
N ALA A 272 12.59 12.62 -22.70
CA ALA A 272 11.54 12.73 -21.67
C ALA A 272 10.20 13.30 -22.19
N SER A 273 10.17 13.94 -23.36
CA SER A 273 8.92 14.47 -23.95
C SER A 273 8.13 13.42 -24.74
N THR A 274 8.75 12.29 -25.04
CA THR A 274 8.16 11.18 -25.82
C THR A 274 8.04 9.89 -25.03
N ALA A 275 8.70 9.83 -23.87
CA ALA A 275 8.66 8.72 -22.93
C ALA A 275 7.79 9.06 -21.72
N ASP A 276 7.26 8.04 -21.07
CA ASP A 276 6.72 8.18 -19.73
C ASP A 276 7.80 8.67 -18.76
N THR A 277 7.36 9.40 -17.75
CA THR A 277 8.28 10.02 -16.79
C THR A 277 7.92 9.70 -15.36
N ILE A 278 8.95 9.55 -14.53
CA ILE A 278 8.85 9.52 -13.08
C ILE A 278 9.63 10.71 -12.53
N SER A 279 9.00 11.50 -11.67
CA SER A 279 9.62 12.64 -11.01
C SER A 279 9.75 12.39 -9.52
N ILE A 280 10.97 12.54 -9.01
CA ILE A 280 11.33 12.30 -7.61
C ILE A 280 11.78 13.63 -7.00
N TRP A 281 11.21 14.00 -5.86
CA TRP A 281 11.60 15.20 -5.15
C TRP A 281 12.97 15.01 -4.49
N ASN A 282 13.92 15.92 -4.77
CA ASN A 282 15.29 15.85 -4.25
C ASN A 282 15.54 16.73 -3.01
N GLY A 283 14.48 17.34 -2.45
CA GLY A 283 14.56 18.31 -1.36
C GLY A 283 14.37 19.76 -1.80
N ILE A 284 14.64 20.08 -3.07
CA ILE A 284 14.62 21.44 -3.63
C ILE A 284 13.66 21.53 -4.82
N SER A 285 13.73 20.54 -5.72
CA SER A 285 12.92 20.46 -6.92
C SER A 285 12.62 19.00 -7.26
N TYR A 286 11.80 18.79 -8.29
CA TYR A 286 11.66 17.48 -8.89
C TYR A 286 12.77 17.24 -9.90
N ASP A 287 13.49 16.14 -9.75
CA ASP A 287 14.25 15.54 -10.83
C ASP A 287 13.33 14.61 -11.61
N THR A 288 13.27 14.79 -12.93
CA THR A 288 12.45 13.96 -13.82
C THR A 288 13.32 12.93 -14.54
N TYR A 289 12.87 11.69 -14.55
CA TYR A 289 13.55 10.54 -15.13
C TYR A 289 12.64 9.84 -16.14
N TYR A 290 13.25 9.19 -17.13
CA TYR A 290 12.55 8.42 -18.16
C TYR A 290 13.42 7.25 -18.62
N TYR A 291 12.80 6.23 -19.23
CA TYR A 291 13.55 5.17 -19.89
C TYR A 291 13.82 5.53 -21.35
N ARG A 292 15.10 5.64 -21.70
CA ARG A 292 15.55 5.91 -23.06
C ARG A 292 15.71 4.61 -23.84
N THR A 293 15.05 4.49 -24.99
CA THR A 293 15.10 3.28 -25.83
C THR A 293 16.19 3.32 -26.89
N ASN A 294 16.63 4.51 -27.31
CA ASN A 294 17.71 4.69 -28.28
C ASN A 294 19.09 4.59 -27.62
N SER A 295 20.13 4.28 -28.41
CA SER A 295 21.50 4.12 -27.90
C SER A 295 22.11 5.44 -27.36
N PRO A 296 22.77 5.44 -26.17
CA PRO A 296 22.73 4.36 -25.18
C PRO A 296 21.35 4.27 -24.51
N ALA A 297 20.79 3.06 -24.46
CA ALA A 297 19.51 2.77 -23.81
C ALA A 297 19.66 2.73 -22.28
N GLY A 298 18.56 2.92 -21.55
CA GLY A 298 18.52 2.86 -20.08
C GLY A 298 17.85 4.06 -19.44
N TRP A 299 17.90 4.12 -18.10
CA TRP A 299 17.28 5.20 -17.34
C TRP A 299 18.09 6.48 -17.47
N ARG A 300 17.42 7.60 -17.79
CA ARG A 300 18.06 8.92 -17.96
C ARG A 300 17.34 9.97 -17.13
N ARG A 301 18.07 11.01 -16.74
CA ARG A 301 17.47 12.24 -16.24
C ARG A 301 17.04 13.09 -17.43
N SER A 302 15.94 13.83 -17.33
CA SER A 302 15.44 14.68 -18.41
C SER A 302 16.46 15.73 -18.89
N THR A 303 17.36 16.13 -18.01
CA THR A 303 18.45 17.10 -18.27
C THR A 303 19.78 16.47 -18.66
N ASP A 304 19.93 15.13 -18.57
CA ASP A 304 21.13 14.40 -18.96
C ASP A 304 20.74 13.04 -19.59
N MET A 305 20.84 12.97 -20.92
CA MET A 305 20.50 11.78 -21.70
C MET A 305 21.65 10.78 -21.87
N PHE A 306 22.84 11.09 -21.38
CA PHE A 306 24.04 10.28 -21.60
C PHE A 306 24.36 9.39 -20.39
N THR A 307 24.11 9.88 -19.18
CA THR A 307 24.39 9.15 -17.94
C THR A 307 23.25 8.19 -17.58
N ASP A 308 23.56 6.90 -17.38
CA ASP A 308 22.59 5.97 -16.82
C ASP A 308 22.34 6.25 -15.33
N VAL A 309 21.07 6.42 -14.98
CA VAL A 309 20.62 6.72 -13.62
C VAL A 309 19.69 5.63 -13.08
N GLY A 310 19.87 4.38 -13.54
CA GLY A 310 19.09 3.23 -13.06
C GLY A 310 19.24 2.99 -11.55
N ASN A 311 20.35 3.44 -10.95
CA ASN A 311 20.62 3.36 -9.52
C ASN A 311 19.94 4.47 -8.70
N THR A 312 19.19 5.39 -9.32
CA THR A 312 18.40 6.38 -8.58
C THR A 312 17.35 5.69 -7.71
N VAL A 313 17.39 5.98 -6.42
CA VAL A 313 16.48 5.40 -5.41
C VAL A 313 15.12 6.08 -5.45
N ILE A 314 14.06 5.28 -5.40
CA ILE A 314 12.69 5.71 -5.11
C ILE A 314 12.58 5.81 -3.57
N PRO A 315 12.36 7.02 -3.01
CA PRO A 315 12.55 7.26 -1.59
C PRO A 315 11.57 6.46 -0.72
N MET A 316 12.09 5.87 0.36
CA MET A 316 11.29 5.31 1.46
C MET A 316 10.44 6.41 2.08
N GLY A 317 9.17 6.11 2.39
CA GLY A 317 8.25 7.10 2.99
C GLY A 317 7.94 8.28 2.07
N GLY A 318 8.38 8.23 0.81
CA GLY A 318 8.18 9.28 -0.17
C GLY A 318 7.13 8.91 -1.21
N SER A 319 6.59 9.92 -1.89
CA SER A 319 5.83 9.74 -3.12
C SER A 319 6.52 10.33 -4.33
N VAL A 320 6.26 9.71 -5.47
CA VAL A 320 6.76 10.09 -6.80
C VAL A 320 5.60 10.53 -7.68
N ARG A 321 5.89 11.37 -8.68
CA ARG A 321 4.91 11.69 -9.72
C ARG A 321 5.21 10.84 -10.93
N ILE A 322 4.23 10.09 -11.40
CA ILE A 322 4.31 9.36 -12.65
C ILE A 322 3.44 10.09 -13.67
N ARG A 323 3.97 10.29 -14.87
CA ARG A 323 3.22 10.82 -16.00
C ARG A 323 3.31 9.86 -17.18
N THR A 324 2.18 9.32 -17.61
CA THR A 324 2.10 8.56 -18.86
C THR A 324 1.93 9.51 -20.04
N ILE A 325 2.89 9.48 -20.97
CA ILE A 325 2.86 10.21 -22.23
C ILE A 325 2.12 9.35 -23.26
N GLY A 326 1.09 9.92 -23.90
CA GLY A 326 0.18 9.19 -24.78
C GLY A 326 -1.10 8.68 -24.10
N GLY A 327 -1.26 8.91 -22.79
CA GLY A 327 -2.54 8.70 -22.10
C GLY A 327 -2.97 7.24 -21.93
N HIS A 328 -2.01 6.32 -21.89
CA HIS A 328 -2.27 4.92 -21.58
C HIS A 328 -2.22 4.67 -20.06
N SER A 329 -2.83 3.57 -19.64
CA SER A 329 -2.80 3.05 -18.27
C SER A 329 -2.19 1.65 -18.24
N PHE A 330 -1.66 1.25 -17.09
CA PHE A 330 -1.10 -0.08 -16.88
C PHE A 330 -1.05 -0.39 -15.37
N ASN A 331 -0.83 -1.66 -15.02
CA ASN A 331 -0.57 -2.03 -13.63
C ASN A 331 0.94 -2.15 -13.40
N TRP A 332 1.50 -1.29 -12.56
CA TRP A 332 2.90 -1.33 -12.17
C TRP A 332 3.10 -2.45 -11.13
N THR A 333 3.75 -3.54 -11.54
CA THR A 333 4.15 -4.61 -10.62
C THR A 333 5.48 -4.28 -9.96
N ILE A 334 5.43 -3.78 -8.72
CA ILE A 334 6.63 -3.55 -7.90
C ILE A 334 7.04 -4.87 -7.27
N PRO A 335 8.26 -5.39 -7.53
CA PRO A 335 8.76 -6.57 -6.86
C PRO A 335 9.07 -6.26 -5.39
N GLN A 336 8.99 -7.28 -4.52
CA GLN A 336 9.47 -7.15 -3.15
C GLN A 336 10.99 -6.87 -3.17
N PRO A 337 11.46 -5.74 -2.62
CA PRO A 337 12.86 -5.32 -2.74
C PRO A 337 13.81 -5.92 -1.68
N PHE A 338 13.35 -6.94 -0.94
CA PHE A 338 14.08 -7.61 0.12
C PHE A 338 13.74 -9.10 0.14
N ASN A 339 14.62 -9.91 0.75
CA ASN A 339 14.34 -11.31 1.00
C ASN A 339 13.65 -11.45 2.35
N TYR A 340 12.59 -12.25 2.40
CA TYR A 340 11.92 -12.63 3.64
C TYR A 340 11.80 -14.15 3.67
N PRO A 341 12.30 -14.83 4.72
CA PRO A 341 12.11 -16.27 4.83
C PRO A 341 10.62 -16.58 5.03
N GLU A 342 10.09 -17.43 4.15
CA GLU A 342 8.76 -18.04 4.31
C GLU A 342 8.76 -19.09 5.42
#